data_AF-A0A537H9U1-F1
#
_entry.id   AF-A0A537H9U1-F1
#
_cell.length_a   1.000
_cell.length_b   1.000
_cell.length_c   1.000
_cell.angle_alpha   90.00
_cell.angle_beta   90.00
_cell.angle_gamma   90.00
#
_symmetry.space_group_name_H-M   'P 1'
#
loop_
_entity.id
_entity.type
_entity.pdbx_description
1 polymer ?
#
loop_
_entity_poly.entity_id
_entity_poly.type
_entity_poly.pdbx_seq_one_letter_code
_entity_poly.pdbx_strand_id
1 'polypeptide(L)' 'MSELELLPRNMVECAWCKDPKPVTETTWFMPEPGEKSVRLCGFCYEEARKQVRLVRYVRRRGEFPVEAAS' A
#
# COMPACT_ATOMS: atom_id res chain seq x y z
N MET A 1 -0.26 14.47 -27.17
CA MET A 1 0.68 13.55 -26.48
C MET A 1 0.82 14.08 -25.07
N SER A 2 0.39 13.33 -24.07
CA SER A 2 0.44 13.74 -22.66
C SER A 2 1.90 13.91 -22.22
N GLU A 3 2.22 15.07 -21.66
CA GLU A 3 3.44 15.28 -20.88
C GLU A 3 3.48 14.25 -19.77
N LEU A 4 4.28 13.20 -19.94
CA LEU A 4 4.75 12.40 -18.82
C LEU A 4 5.69 13.33 -18.05
N GLU A 5 5.15 14.02 -17.04
CA GLU A 5 5.95 14.67 -16.00
C GLU A 5 6.80 13.58 -15.35
N LEU A 6 8.00 13.40 -15.89
CA LEU A 6 8.97 12.45 -15.39
C LEU A 6 9.35 12.92 -14.00
N LEU A 7 8.83 12.22 -12.99
CA LEU A 7 9.29 12.37 -11.62
C LEU A 7 10.83 12.34 -11.62
N PRO A 8 11.48 13.23 -10.84
CA PRO A 8 12.92 13.17 -10.66
C PRO A 8 13.33 11.73 -10.35
N ARG A 9 14.45 11.24 -10.89
CA ARG A 9 14.88 9.82 -10.77
C ARG A 9 14.86 9.24 -9.34
N ASN A 10 14.86 10.11 -8.33
CA ASN A 10 14.91 9.76 -6.91
C ASN A 10 13.54 9.86 -6.20
N MET A 11 12.48 10.18 -6.92
CA MET A 11 11.11 10.29 -6.43
C MET A 11 10.28 9.12 -6.97
N VAL A 12 9.43 8.56 -6.12
CA VAL A 12 8.46 7.52 -6.48
C VAL A 12 7.12 7.90 -5.89
N GLU A 13 6.06 7.69 -6.66
CA GLU A 13 4.70 7.93 -6.22
C GLU A 13 4.26 6.84 -5.23
N CYS A 14 3.73 7.25 -4.08
CA CYS A 14 3.10 6.34 -3.15
C CYS A 14 1.83 5.75 -3.78
N ALA A 15 1.74 4.43 -3.85
CA ALA A 15 0.60 3.76 -4.47
C ALA A 15 -0.73 4.04 -3.76
N TRP A 16 -0.71 4.44 -2.48
CA TRP A 16 -1.89 4.74 -1.68
C TRP A 16 -2.30 6.22 -1.76
N CYS A 17 -1.49 7.13 -1.23
CA CYS A 17 -1.83 8.55 -1.18
C CYS A 17 -1.55 9.31 -2.49
N LYS A 18 -0.91 8.67 -3.49
CA LYS A 18 -0.54 9.27 -4.78
C LYS A 18 0.44 10.44 -4.68
N ASP A 19 1.02 10.66 -3.50
CA ASP A 19 2.05 11.69 -3.31
C ASP A 19 3.42 11.18 -3.79
N PRO A 20 4.17 12.00 -4.55
CA PRO A 20 5.57 11.75 -4.82
C PRO A 20 6.40 11.84 -3.54
N LYS A 21 7.18 10.80 -3.25
CA LYS A 21 8.08 10.74 -2.09
C LYS A 21 9.47 10.26 -2.52
N PRO A 22 10.53 10.62 -1.77
CA PRO A 22 11.85 10.09 -2.01
C PRO A 22 11.86 8.56 -1.95
N VAL A 23 12.67 7.92 -2.82
CA VAL A 23 12.91 6.46 -2.81
C VAL A 23 13.35 5.96 -1.43
N THR A 24 14.04 6.78 -0.65
CA THR A 24 14.51 6.51 0.72
C THR A 24 13.40 6.54 1.78
N GLU A 25 12.29 7.23 1.51
CA GLU A 25 11.12 7.35 2.40
C GLU A 25 9.97 6.41 2.01
N THR A 26 10.20 5.60 0.98
CA THR A 26 9.23 4.61 0.49
C THR A 26 9.73 3.19 0.70
N THR A 27 8.78 2.29 0.92
CA THR A 27 9.02 0.87 1.21
C THR A 27 8.22 0.02 0.22
N TRP A 28 8.80 -1.07 -0.25
CA TRP A 28 8.06 -2.05 -1.05
C TRP A 28 7.10 -2.82 -0.15
N PHE A 29 5.83 -2.90 -0.58
CA PHE A 29 4.77 -3.58 0.13
C PHE A 29 4.09 -4.58 -0.79
N MET A 30 3.90 -5.81 -0.29
CA MET A 30 3.15 -6.86 -0.96
C MET A 30 2.02 -7.30 -0.02
N PRO A 31 0.75 -7.01 -0.35
CA PRO A 31 -0.36 -7.27 0.57
C PRO A 31 -0.58 -8.77 0.80
N GLU A 32 -0.63 -9.55 -0.28
CA GLU A 32 -0.75 -11.01 -0.25
C GLU A 32 0.33 -11.73 -1.09
N PRO A 33 0.71 -12.97 -0.72
CA PRO A 33 1.60 -13.78 -1.55
C PRO A 33 1.02 -13.96 -2.96
N GLY A 34 1.78 -13.58 -3.98
CA GLY A 34 1.37 -13.68 -5.39
C GLY A 34 0.82 -12.38 -5.99
N GLU A 35 0.60 -11.34 -5.18
CA GLU A 35 0.25 -10.01 -5.69
C GLU A 35 1.48 -9.21 -6.12
N LYS A 36 1.27 -8.21 -6.98
CA LYS A 36 2.33 -7.28 -7.41
C LYS A 36 2.74 -6.39 -6.23
N SER A 37 4.04 -6.23 -6.03
CA SER A 37 4.57 -5.30 -5.03
C SER A 37 4.33 -3.85 -5.44
N VAL A 38 3.96 -3.01 -4.49
CA VAL A 38 3.75 -1.57 -4.66
C VAL A 38 4.69 -0.76 -3.75
N ARG A 39 4.93 0.50 -4.08
CA ARG A 39 5.72 1.42 -3.24
C ARG A 39 4.79 2.24 -2.37
N LEU A 40 5.00 2.23 -1.06
CA LEU A 40 4.24 3.02 -0.09
C LEU A 40 5.18 3.95 0.68
N CYS A 41 4.71 5.16 1.00
CA CYS A 41 5.41 6.00 1.97
C CYS A 41 5.35 5.38 3.38
N GLY A 42 6.23 5.80 4.29
CA GLY A 42 6.34 5.21 5.63
C GLY A 42 5.01 5.13 6.41
N PHE A 43 4.21 6.19 6.39
CA PHE A 43 2.89 6.20 7.03
C PHE A 43 1.93 5.17 6.42
N CYS A 44 1.76 5.20 5.09
CA CYS A 44 0.86 4.28 4.39
C CYS A 44 1.32 2.82 4.51
N TYR A 45 2.62 2.57 4.59
CA TYR A 45 3.17 1.24 4.81
C TYR A 45 2.75 0.68 6.17
N GLU A 46 2.88 1.46 7.25
CA GLU A 46 2.51 1.00 8.60
C GLU A 46 1.01 0.75 8.72
N GLU A 47 0.17 1.62 8.14
CA GLU A 47 -1.28 1.41 8.12
C GLU A 47 -1.67 0.18 7.29
N ALA A 48 -1.12 0.01 6.09
CA ALA A 48 -1.39 -1.15 5.26
C ALA A 48 -0.95 -2.47 5.95
N ARG A 49 0.18 -2.45 6.66
CA ARG A 49 0.67 -3.59 7.44
C ARG A 49 -0.27 -3.96 8.58
N LYS A 50 -0.86 -2.98 9.28
CA LYS A 50 -1.87 -3.21 10.33
C LYS A 50 -3.13 -3.85 9.73
N GLN A 51 -3.62 -3.31 8.61
CA GLN A 51 -4.81 -3.84 7.94
C GLN A 51 -4.60 -5.29 7.47
N VAL A 52 -3.47 -5.61 6.82
CA VAL A 52 -3.17 -6.98 6.41
C VAL A 52 -3.07 -7.94 7.60
N ARG A 53 -2.49 -7.49 8.73
CA ARG A 53 -2.46 -8.30 9.96
C ARG A 53 -3.85 -8.59 10.49
N LEU A 54 -4.73 -7.59 10.52
CA LEU A 54 -6.12 -7.74 10.94
C LEU A 54 -6.87 -8.72 10.02
N VAL A 55 -6.80 -8.52 8.70
CA VAL A 55 -7.44 -9.41 7.71
C VAL A 55 -6.97 -10.85 7.88
N ARG A 56 -5.66 -11.08 8.06
CA ARG A 56 -5.12 -12.43 8.28
C ARG A 56 -5.60 -13.05 9.59
N TYR A 57 -5.72 -12.27 10.66
CA TYR A 57 -6.22 -12.73 11.95
C TYR A 57 -7.69 -13.15 11.88
N VAL A 58 -8.50 -12.29 11.28
CA VAL A 58 -9.94 -12.46 11.02
C VAL A 58 -10.16 -13.71 10.16
N ARG A 59 -9.48 -13.83 9.00
CA ARG A 59 -9.53 -15.03 8.15
C ARG A 59 -9.12 -16.32 8.87
N ARG A 60 -8.09 -16.29 9.73
CA ARG A 60 -7.66 -17.48 10.50
C ARG A 60 -8.67 -17.92 11.55
N ARG A 61 -9.46 -16.99 12.10
CA ARG A 61 -10.50 -17.28 13.09
C ARG A 61 -11.84 -17.68 12.46
N GLY A 62 -12.01 -17.51 11.14
CA GLY A 62 -13.28 -17.74 10.47
C GLY A 62 -14.36 -16.70 10.81
N GLU A 63 -14.00 -15.67 11.58
CA GLU A 63 -14.79 -14.47 11.74
C GLU A 63 -14.58 -13.68 10.44
N PHE A 64 -15.58 -13.55 9.58
CA PHE A 64 -15.49 -12.62 8.45
C PHE A 64 -15.87 -11.24 8.98
N PRO A 65 -15.17 -10.16 8.58
CA PRO A 65 -15.66 -8.84 8.91
C PRO A 65 -16.98 -8.70 8.17
N VAL A 66 -18.07 -8.62 8.93
CA VAL A 66 -19.38 -8.29 8.38
C VAL A 66 -19.19 -6.94 7.71
N GLU A 67 -19.26 -6.91 6.38
CA GLU A 67 -19.32 -5.65 5.64
C GLU A 67 -20.47 -4.87 6.27
N ALA A 68 -20.14 -3.76 6.94
CA ALA A 68 -21.14 -2.80 7.34
C ALA A 68 -21.69 -2.19 6.05
N ALA A 69 -22.67 -2.86 5.47
CA ALA A 69 -23.52 -2.30 4.44
C ALA A 69 -24.27 -1.13 5.08
N SER A 70 -23.89 0.10 4.73
CA SER A 70 -24.75 1.30 4.55
C SER A 70 -23.87 2.52 4.31
#